data_AF-A0A9D6FZK8-F1
#
_entry.id   AF-A0A9D6FZK8-F1
#
_cell.length_a   1.000
_cell.length_b   1.000
_cell.length_c   1.000
_cell.angle_alpha   90.00
_cell.angle_beta   90.00
_cell.angle_gamma   90.00
#
_symmetry.space_group_name_H-M   'P 1'
#
loop_
_entity.id
_entity.type
_entity.pdbx_description
1 polymer ?
#
loop_
_entity_poly.entity_id
_entity_poly.type
_entity_poly.pdbx_seq_one_letter_code
_entity_poly.pdbx_strand_id
1 'polypeptide(L)'
;MTLSKKPLPKQESATNGPDLPSTYRETRKDSAPARDREQDQMIEMAKECDREGRLQDALGWYRKAQSLGHRPWVADRIKEIERRMEEETAYKKLRQALLRLPAAQAAEECREFLKRYGDSPFADAVRTELDGLVARLEEERRRPDTRPKEVSKQTIEDEVTSLLSQLALNLPDATRASLSQQFLLARTRCPAKGELVGFAWLLTSRTEKAWGLSVDRVRAASREFTGSLELNAEKLIVLRAMDGQKIQLEKTPGNCWKVTIGTKTAGEMSDVTVEKDVATASATALSGNFSRLPPSSWMKAKPAQHLEETGKLAGALKTAAVSASTAVVLIRVLAASHALAALVPEPEAAKAHLKGLGFAEVKAGRWELTSENTLLTLGKILLSRQERTREEILKIVSVYRDDKDFRLRYAAMAVRLWGPLDKKEDVQDILKSIESASKAVRSDAEAAHVNALLDAARAFMPCSNCKGVGDLPCPKCKGKGRLIASCNPCNGHGFRFQPGPGNVVCGDCGGRGTWRENCDQCCQGRVDCPACETPFALPQLRQICSNKSCPMCSGSGEVGVSLVIACPRCLGLGVLIIPEGAPKAVLP
;
A
#
# COMPACT_ATOMS: atom_id res chain seq x y z
N MET A 1 40.42 -8.31 -47.58
CA MET A 1 41.05 -7.65 -46.42
C MET A 1 41.84 -8.70 -45.66
N THR A 2 43.11 -8.81 -45.99
CA THR A 2 44.07 -9.81 -45.49
C THR A 2 45.23 -9.02 -44.91
N LEU A 3 45.42 -9.07 -43.59
CA LEU A 3 46.58 -8.45 -42.94
C LEU A 3 47.55 -9.54 -42.48
N SER A 4 48.69 -9.52 -43.16
CA SER A 4 49.84 -10.40 -43.05
C SER A 4 50.70 -10.03 -41.83
N LYS A 5 51.16 -11.04 -41.09
CA LYS A 5 52.10 -10.91 -39.97
C LYS A 5 53.52 -10.72 -40.51
N LYS A 6 54.18 -9.63 -40.14
CA LYS A 6 55.63 -9.44 -40.28
C LYS A 6 56.36 -9.92 -39.02
N PRO A 7 57.49 -10.66 -39.13
CA PRO A 7 58.40 -10.89 -38.02
C PRO A 7 59.57 -9.88 -38.05
N LEU A 8 60.12 -9.57 -36.87
CA LEU A 8 61.34 -8.79 -36.66
C LEU A 8 62.09 -9.37 -35.44
N PRO A 9 63.42 -9.13 -35.29
CA PRO A 9 64.43 -10.15 -35.54
C PRO A 9 65.17 -10.63 -34.28
N LYS A 10 65.91 -11.73 -34.43
CA LYS A 10 66.93 -12.20 -33.48
C LYS A 10 68.08 -11.19 -33.39
N GLN A 11 68.52 -10.90 -32.16
CA GLN A 11 69.86 -10.39 -31.88
C GLN A 11 70.52 -11.29 -30.83
N GLU A 12 71.62 -11.90 -31.24
CA GLU A 12 72.66 -12.43 -30.37
C GLU A 12 73.59 -11.27 -29.98
N SER A 13 74.07 -11.23 -28.74
CA SER A 13 75.50 -11.39 -28.41
C SER A 13 75.83 -10.92 -26.98
N ALA A 14 76.90 -11.53 -26.48
CA ALA A 14 77.42 -11.56 -25.12
C ALA A 14 77.82 -10.20 -24.52
N THR A 15 77.98 -10.17 -23.19
CA THR A 15 79.28 -9.82 -22.56
C THR A 15 79.31 -10.10 -21.06
N ASN A 16 80.46 -10.59 -20.63
CA ASN A 16 80.87 -10.87 -19.25
C ASN A 16 80.90 -9.60 -18.37
N GLY A 17 80.64 -9.77 -17.07
CA GLY A 17 80.85 -8.76 -16.03
C GLY A 17 80.69 -9.36 -14.62
N PRO A 18 81.35 -8.80 -13.60
CA PRO A 18 82.36 -9.50 -12.80
C PRO A 18 81.86 -10.12 -11.48
N ASP A 19 82.69 -11.02 -10.95
CA ASP A 19 82.60 -11.65 -9.64
C ASP A 19 82.35 -10.63 -8.51
N LEU A 20 81.24 -10.81 -7.81
CA LEU A 20 80.93 -10.15 -6.54
C LEU A 20 81.29 -11.08 -5.36
N PRO A 21 81.75 -10.49 -4.24
CA PRO A 21 82.38 -11.24 -3.16
C PRO A 21 81.41 -12.11 -2.33
N SER A 22 81.95 -13.27 -1.95
CA SER A 22 81.38 -14.38 -1.18
C SER A 22 81.01 -14.05 0.28
N THR A 23 80.22 -13.01 0.55
CA THR A 23 79.73 -12.71 1.92
C THR A 23 78.21 -12.62 2.05
N TYR A 24 77.46 -13.03 1.04
CA TYR A 24 75.99 -13.14 1.10
C TYR A 24 75.52 -14.58 0.89
N ARG A 25 75.92 -15.48 1.79
CA ARG A 25 75.51 -16.89 1.75
C ARG A 25 74.96 -17.39 3.08
N GLU A 26 74.11 -16.60 3.74
CA GLU A 26 73.42 -17.10 4.95
C GLU A 26 72.04 -16.47 5.29
N THR A 27 71.32 -15.89 4.31
CA THR A 27 69.92 -15.45 4.52
C THR A 27 68.94 -15.91 3.44
N ARG A 28 69.27 -16.97 2.71
CA ARG A 28 68.40 -17.57 1.66
C ARG A 28 67.63 -18.80 2.17
N LYS A 29 66.95 -18.68 3.32
CA LYS A 29 65.97 -19.68 3.78
C LYS A 29 64.55 -19.15 3.97
N ASP A 30 64.31 -17.84 3.93
CA ASP A 30 62.98 -17.26 4.24
C ASP A 30 62.28 -16.52 3.09
N SER A 31 62.72 -16.71 1.85
CA SER A 31 62.01 -16.17 0.68
C SER A 31 61.23 -17.27 -0.04
N ALA A 32 60.13 -17.74 0.57
CA ALA A 32 59.01 -18.17 -0.26
C ALA A 32 58.72 -17.01 -1.24
N PRO A 33 58.66 -17.24 -2.56
CA PRO A 33 58.50 -16.17 -3.53
C PRO A 33 57.27 -15.35 -3.14
N ALA A 34 57.34 -14.01 -3.18
CA ALA A 34 56.29 -13.11 -2.68
C ALA A 34 54.86 -13.46 -3.16
N ARG A 35 54.75 -14.13 -4.31
CA ARG A 35 53.51 -14.70 -4.86
C ARG A 35 52.83 -15.74 -3.96
N ASP A 36 53.60 -16.60 -3.28
CA ASP A 36 53.05 -17.65 -2.41
C ASP A 36 52.41 -17.04 -1.16
N ARG A 37 53.04 -15.99 -0.59
CA ARG A 37 52.48 -15.25 0.57
C ARG A 37 51.19 -14.52 0.20
N GLU A 38 51.15 -13.91 -0.98
CA GLU A 38 49.93 -13.26 -1.47
C GLU A 38 48.82 -14.29 -1.70
N GLN A 39 49.13 -15.44 -2.32
CA GLN A 39 48.16 -16.51 -2.53
C GLN A 39 47.60 -17.06 -1.20
N ASP A 40 48.45 -17.29 -0.19
CA ASP A 40 48.03 -17.78 1.12
C ASP A 40 47.14 -16.76 1.85
N GLN A 41 47.44 -15.46 1.74
CA GLN A 41 46.59 -14.41 2.31
C GLN A 41 45.19 -14.40 1.66
N MET A 42 45.10 -14.55 0.34
CA MET A 42 43.82 -14.62 -0.36
C MET A 42 43.01 -15.86 0.07
N ILE A 43 43.68 -16.99 0.29
CA ILE A 43 43.06 -18.22 0.78
C ILE A 43 42.49 -18.04 2.19
N GLU A 44 43.23 -17.40 3.10
CA GLU A 44 42.75 -17.17 4.47
C GLU A 44 41.55 -16.22 4.49
N MET A 45 41.57 -15.16 3.69
CA MET A 45 40.41 -14.27 3.54
C MET A 45 39.20 -14.99 2.94
N ALA A 46 39.43 -15.90 1.98
CA ALA A 46 38.36 -16.72 1.41
C ALA A 46 37.72 -17.64 2.47
N LYS A 47 38.54 -18.28 3.32
CA LYS A 47 38.07 -19.12 4.44
C LYS A 47 37.31 -18.32 5.49
N GLU A 48 37.74 -17.09 5.77
CA GLU A 48 37.03 -16.19 6.69
C GLU A 48 35.65 -15.82 6.14
N CYS A 49 35.57 -15.37 4.88
CA CYS A 49 34.29 -15.07 4.24
C CYS A 49 33.37 -16.30 4.19
N ASP A 50 33.92 -17.50 3.92
CA ASP A 50 33.17 -18.75 3.89
C ASP A 50 32.61 -19.13 5.28
N ARG A 51 33.40 -18.96 6.35
CA ARG A 51 32.96 -19.15 7.74
C ARG A 51 31.85 -18.16 8.12
N GLU A 52 31.90 -16.93 7.62
CA GLU A 52 30.86 -15.92 7.81
C GLU A 52 29.61 -16.15 6.95
N GLY A 53 29.60 -17.16 6.07
CA GLY A 53 28.49 -17.41 5.14
C GLY A 53 28.43 -16.44 3.96
N ARG A 54 29.47 -15.62 3.75
CA ARG A 54 29.60 -14.68 2.62
C ARG A 54 30.14 -15.40 1.38
N LEU A 55 29.37 -16.35 0.86
CA LEU A 55 29.79 -17.26 -0.21
C LEU A 55 30.28 -16.54 -1.48
N GLN A 56 29.65 -15.42 -1.83
CA GLN A 56 29.98 -14.66 -3.04
C GLN A 56 31.35 -13.97 -2.94
N ASP A 57 31.68 -13.45 -1.75
CA ASP A 57 32.99 -12.87 -1.45
C ASP A 57 34.06 -13.97 -1.35
N ALA A 58 33.74 -15.08 -0.69
CA ALA A 58 34.62 -16.24 -0.61
C ALA A 58 34.99 -16.78 -2.00
N LEU A 59 34.01 -16.90 -2.90
CA LEU A 59 34.21 -17.29 -4.29
C LEU A 59 35.15 -16.31 -5.04
N GLY A 60 34.96 -15.01 -4.82
CA GLY A 60 35.84 -13.96 -5.37
C GLY A 60 37.29 -14.14 -4.94
N TRP A 61 37.53 -14.37 -3.65
CA TRP A 61 38.87 -14.59 -3.11
C TRP A 61 39.50 -15.90 -3.58
N TYR A 62 38.74 -17.01 -3.63
CA TYR A 62 39.26 -18.28 -4.15
C TYR A 62 39.62 -18.20 -5.64
N ARG A 63 38.82 -17.53 -6.48
CA ARG A 63 39.14 -17.31 -7.90
C ARG A 63 40.39 -16.44 -8.06
N LYS A 64 40.54 -15.41 -7.23
CA LYS A 64 41.76 -14.58 -7.21
C LYS A 64 42.98 -15.42 -6.81
N ALA A 65 42.87 -16.26 -5.77
CA ALA A 65 43.93 -17.19 -5.37
C ALA A 65 44.28 -18.20 -6.47
N GLN A 66 43.28 -18.70 -7.21
CA GLN A 66 43.48 -19.61 -8.34
C GLN A 66 44.25 -18.95 -9.49
N SER A 67 44.00 -17.65 -9.75
CA SER A 67 44.70 -16.88 -10.79
C SER A 67 46.18 -16.65 -10.52
N LEU A 68 46.60 -16.70 -9.24
CA LEU A 68 47.99 -16.47 -8.81
C LEU A 68 48.85 -17.75 -8.82
N GLY A 69 48.24 -18.93 -8.89
CA GLY A 69 48.97 -20.20 -8.91
C GLY A 69 48.07 -21.42 -8.70
N HIS A 70 48.49 -22.59 -9.18
CA HIS A 70 47.65 -23.79 -9.19
C HIS A 70 47.81 -24.62 -7.90
N ARG A 71 46.96 -24.37 -6.89
CA ARG A 71 46.67 -25.36 -5.83
C ARG A 71 45.42 -26.14 -6.23
N PRO A 72 45.52 -27.44 -6.58
CA PRO A 72 44.38 -28.21 -7.12
C PRO A 72 43.11 -28.13 -6.25
N TRP A 73 43.26 -28.18 -4.93
CA TRP A 73 42.14 -28.13 -4.00
C TRP A 73 41.36 -26.80 -4.01
N VAL A 74 41.97 -25.69 -4.46
CA VAL A 74 41.27 -24.39 -4.58
C VAL A 74 40.19 -24.47 -5.67
N ALA A 75 40.45 -25.19 -6.76
CA ALA A 75 39.46 -25.41 -7.81
C ALA A 75 38.28 -26.26 -7.29
N ASP A 76 38.56 -27.27 -6.47
CA ASP A 76 37.52 -28.08 -5.84
C ASP A 76 36.70 -27.24 -4.85
N ARG A 77 37.34 -26.32 -4.11
CA ARG A 77 36.63 -25.42 -3.20
C ARG A 77 35.75 -24.40 -3.93
N ILE A 78 36.20 -23.89 -5.08
CA ILE A 78 35.40 -23.03 -5.96
C ILE A 78 34.12 -23.75 -6.39
N LYS A 79 34.23 -24.97 -6.93
CA LYS A 79 33.08 -25.78 -7.35
C LYS A 79 32.11 -26.04 -6.21
N GLU A 80 32.63 -26.31 -5.01
CA GLU A 80 31.80 -26.53 -3.82
C GLU A 80 31.04 -25.28 -3.39
N ILE A 81 31.67 -24.10 -3.44
CA ILE A 81 30.99 -22.84 -3.12
C ILE A 81 29.95 -22.49 -4.17
N GLU A 82 30.25 -22.71 -5.46
CA GLU A 82 29.28 -22.52 -6.56
C GLU A 82 28.05 -23.42 -6.38
N ARG A 83 28.26 -24.70 -6.03
CA ARG A 83 27.17 -25.63 -5.70
C ARG A 83 26.31 -25.13 -4.53
N ARG A 84 26.94 -24.69 -3.43
CA ARG A 84 26.22 -24.12 -2.26
C ARG A 84 25.41 -22.87 -2.61
N MET A 85 25.94 -22.01 -3.49
CA MET A 85 25.21 -20.82 -3.96
C MET A 85 24.01 -21.18 -4.86
N GLU A 86 24.15 -22.19 -5.73
CA GLU A 86 23.03 -22.71 -6.54
C GLU A 86 21.93 -23.28 -5.63
N GLU A 87 22.30 -24.06 -4.62
CA GLU A 87 21.40 -24.62 -3.62
C GLU A 87 20.65 -23.53 -2.83
N GLU A 88 21.36 -22.51 -2.32
CA GLU A 88 20.74 -21.40 -1.60
C GLU A 88 19.75 -20.62 -2.49
N THR A 89 20.10 -20.43 -3.76
CA THR A 89 19.24 -19.76 -4.74
C THR A 89 18.00 -20.59 -5.06
N ALA A 90 18.16 -21.90 -5.26
CA ALA A 90 17.06 -22.82 -5.49
C ALA A 90 16.12 -22.88 -4.29
N TYR A 91 16.66 -22.92 -3.07
CA TYR A 91 15.87 -22.92 -1.84
C TYR A 91 15.08 -21.62 -1.67
N LYS A 92 15.68 -20.45 -1.92
CA LYS A 92 14.98 -19.16 -1.90
C LYS A 92 13.82 -19.11 -2.90
N LYS A 93 14.02 -19.63 -4.12
CA LYS A 93 12.96 -19.73 -5.14
C LYS A 93 11.84 -20.66 -4.71
N LEU A 94 12.18 -21.84 -4.18
CA LEU A 94 11.20 -22.78 -3.62
C LEU A 94 10.36 -22.09 -2.54
N ARG A 95 10.98 -21.44 -1.55
CA ARG A 95 10.26 -20.76 -0.47
C ARG A 95 9.30 -19.68 -0.98
N GLN A 96 9.68 -18.91 -2.00
CA GLN A 96 8.79 -17.95 -2.63
C GLN A 96 7.62 -18.62 -3.39
N ALA A 97 7.87 -19.78 -4.02
CA ALA A 97 6.84 -20.55 -4.72
C ALA A 97 5.84 -21.18 -3.73
N LEU A 98 6.30 -21.72 -2.61
CA LEU A 98 5.46 -22.29 -1.55
C LEU A 98 4.45 -21.29 -0.98
N LEU A 99 4.75 -19.99 -1.01
CA LEU A 99 3.81 -18.94 -0.59
C LEU A 99 2.66 -18.70 -1.59
N ARG A 100 2.75 -19.23 -2.81
CA ARG A 100 1.81 -18.97 -3.91
C ARG A 100 1.12 -20.22 -4.44
N LEU A 101 1.72 -21.39 -4.26
CA LEU A 101 1.23 -22.64 -4.82
C LEU A 101 0.18 -23.32 -3.91
N PRO A 102 -0.84 -23.99 -4.49
CA PRO A 102 -1.67 -24.94 -3.76
C PRO A 102 -0.83 -26.04 -3.10
N ALA A 103 -1.31 -26.59 -1.97
CA ALA A 103 -0.55 -27.53 -1.15
C ALA A 103 -0.01 -28.76 -1.92
N ALA A 104 -0.77 -29.29 -2.88
CA ALA A 104 -0.35 -30.42 -3.70
C ALA A 104 0.83 -30.08 -4.65
N GLN A 105 0.80 -28.91 -5.28
CA GLN A 105 1.87 -28.45 -6.17
C GLN A 105 3.11 -28.06 -5.35
N ALA A 106 2.90 -27.41 -4.21
CA ALA A 106 3.94 -27.09 -3.24
C ALA A 106 4.69 -28.35 -2.76
N ALA A 107 3.97 -29.43 -2.45
CA ALA A 107 4.57 -30.70 -2.05
C ALA A 107 5.41 -31.32 -3.17
N GLU A 108 5.00 -31.17 -4.43
CA GLU A 108 5.76 -31.69 -5.58
C GLU A 108 7.06 -30.91 -5.82
N GLU A 109 7.03 -29.58 -5.71
CA GLU A 109 8.22 -28.74 -5.78
C GLU A 109 9.23 -29.08 -4.66
N CYS A 110 8.74 -29.35 -3.44
CA CYS A 110 9.58 -29.83 -2.35
C CYS A 110 10.21 -31.19 -2.66
N ARG A 111 9.47 -32.13 -3.27
CA ARG A 111 10.00 -33.45 -3.67
C ARG A 111 11.07 -33.32 -4.75
N GLU A 112 10.84 -32.50 -5.76
CA GLU A 112 11.81 -32.30 -6.83
C GLU A 112 13.08 -31.59 -6.31
N PHE A 113 12.95 -30.65 -5.38
CA PHE A 113 14.10 -30.06 -4.68
C PHE A 113 14.90 -31.12 -3.91
N LEU A 114 14.24 -31.96 -3.10
CA LEU A 114 14.89 -33.01 -2.32
C LEU A 114 15.55 -34.08 -3.19
N LYS A 115 14.98 -34.36 -4.37
CA LYS A 115 15.57 -35.27 -5.34
C LYS A 115 16.86 -34.73 -5.94
N ARG A 116 16.93 -33.42 -6.21
CA ARG A 116 18.09 -32.76 -6.81
C ARG A 116 19.17 -32.37 -5.79
N TYR A 117 18.76 -32.05 -4.55
CA TYR A 117 19.61 -31.47 -3.51
C TYR A 117 19.49 -32.21 -2.17
N GLY A 118 19.33 -33.54 -2.20
CA GLY A 118 19.06 -34.36 -1.01
C GLY A 118 20.15 -34.31 0.08
N ASP A 119 21.39 -34.02 -0.33
CA ASP A 119 22.55 -33.88 0.56
C ASP A 119 22.84 -32.41 0.96
N SER A 120 21.97 -31.49 0.57
CA SER A 120 22.11 -30.07 0.91
C SER A 120 21.84 -29.80 2.39
N PRO A 121 22.52 -28.83 3.03
CA PRO A 121 22.18 -28.40 4.39
C PRO A 121 20.74 -27.89 4.53
N PHE A 122 20.05 -27.59 3.42
CA PHE A 122 18.64 -27.18 3.42
C PHE A 122 17.65 -28.35 3.38
N ALA A 123 18.12 -29.59 3.15
CA ALA A 123 17.25 -30.75 2.93
C ALA A 123 16.31 -31.02 4.11
N ASP A 124 16.79 -30.90 5.35
CA ASP A 124 15.95 -31.16 6.54
C ASP A 124 14.85 -30.10 6.73
N ALA A 125 15.15 -28.83 6.42
CA ALA A 125 14.14 -27.78 6.43
C ALA A 125 13.06 -28.04 5.37
N VAL A 126 13.46 -28.48 4.17
CA VAL A 126 12.51 -28.82 3.09
C VAL A 126 11.69 -30.07 3.41
N ARG A 127 12.28 -31.09 4.06
CA ARG A 127 11.55 -32.27 4.55
C ARG A 127 10.48 -31.88 5.56
N THR A 128 10.83 -31.01 6.51
CA THR A 128 9.88 -30.51 7.52
C THR A 128 8.70 -29.78 6.88
N GLU A 129 8.95 -28.92 5.89
CA GLU A 129 7.89 -28.23 5.13
C GLU A 129 7.03 -29.21 4.33
N LEU A 130 7.65 -30.22 3.69
CA LEU A 130 6.96 -31.27 2.95
C LEU A 130 6.05 -32.09 3.86
N ASP A 131 6.52 -32.50 5.03
CA ASP A 131 5.73 -33.26 6.02
C ASP A 131 4.51 -32.45 6.47
N GLY A 132 4.68 -31.14 6.72
CA GLY A 132 3.58 -30.24 7.04
C GLY A 132 2.58 -30.03 5.89
N LEU A 133 3.02 -30.11 4.63
CA LEU A 133 2.14 -30.08 3.45
C LEU A 133 1.39 -31.41 3.29
N VAL A 134 2.06 -32.54 3.45
CA VAL A 134 1.46 -33.88 3.36
C VAL A 134 0.43 -34.06 4.47
N ALA A 135 0.73 -33.68 5.72
CA ALA A 135 -0.22 -33.72 6.82
C ALA A 135 -1.48 -32.89 6.53
N ARG A 136 -1.34 -31.70 5.92
CA ARG A 136 -2.49 -30.88 5.50
C ARG A 136 -3.32 -31.56 4.41
N LEU A 137 -2.67 -32.17 3.42
CA LEU A 137 -3.36 -32.91 2.36
C LEU A 137 -4.06 -34.16 2.90
N GLU A 138 -3.47 -34.86 3.86
CA GLU A 138 -4.08 -36.00 4.53
C GLU A 138 -5.27 -35.58 5.39
N GLU A 139 -5.17 -34.46 6.12
CA GLU A 139 -6.29 -33.87 6.86
C GLU A 139 -7.43 -33.45 5.92
N GLU A 140 -7.12 -32.82 4.78
CA GLU A 140 -8.09 -32.52 3.72
C GLU A 140 -8.75 -33.78 3.16
N ARG A 141 -8.02 -34.88 3.07
CA ARG A 141 -8.51 -36.18 2.58
C ARG A 141 -9.31 -36.97 3.64
N ARG A 142 -8.98 -36.80 4.92
CA ARG A 142 -9.68 -37.40 6.07
C ARG A 142 -10.94 -36.65 6.46
N ARG A 143 -11.07 -35.38 6.09
CA ARG A 143 -12.36 -34.70 6.15
C ARG A 143 -13.36 -35.59 5.41
N PRO A 144 -14.42 -36.08 6.11
CA PRO A 144 -15.44 -36.88 5.45
C PRO A 144 -15.87 -36.11 4.22
N ASP A 145 -16.08 -36.81 3.09
CA ASP A 145 -16.39 -36.19 1.81
C ASP A 145 -17.74 -35.46 1.93
N THR A 146 -17.69 -34.25 2.50
CA THR A 146 -18.74 -33.25 2.51
C THR A 146 -18.70 -32.52 1.19
N ARG A 147 -18.18 -33.14 0.11
CA ARG A 147 -18.62 -32.77 -1.23
C ARG A 147 -20.13 -32.79 -1.15
N PRO A 148 -20.78 -31.61 -1.26
CA PRO A 148 -22.22 -31.58 -1.35
C PRO A 148 -22.55 -32.58 -2.45
N LYS A 149 -23.40 -33.57 -2.15
CA LYS A 149 -24.01 -34.43 -3.18
C LYS A 149 -24.25 -33.53 -4.37
N GLU A 150 -23.65 -33.83 -5.53
CA GLU A 150 -23.64 -32.96 -6.71
C GLU A 150 -24.99 -32.28 -6.82
N VAL A 151 -25.04 -31.03 -6.36
CA VAL A 151 -26.30 -30.32 -6.23
C VAL A 151 -26.67 -30.08 -7.67
N SER A 152 -27.76 -30.71 -8.11
CA SER A 152 -28.13 -30.66 -9.52
C SER A 152 -28.13 -29.20 -9.96
N LYS A 153 -27.70 -28.93 -11.19
CA LYS A 153 -27.71 -27.57 -11.76
C LYS A 153 -29.08 -26.89 -11.56
N GLN A 154 -30.15 -27.67 -11.67
CA GLN A 154 -31.52 -27.23 -11.41
C GLN A 154 -31.72 -26.73 -9.97
N THR A 155 -31.24 -27.48 -8.98
CA THR A 155 -31.34 -27.09 -7.57
C THR A 155 -30.58 -25.80 -7.26
N ILE A 156 -29.42 -25.57 -7.90
CA ILE A 156 -28.68 -24.31 -7.76
C ILE A 156 -29.46 -23.15 -8.40
N GLU A 157 -30.06 -23.37 -9.57
CA GLU A 157 -30.88 -22.35 -10.25
C GLU A 157 -32.15 -22.01 -9.46
N ASP A 158 -32.79 -22.99 -8.83
CA ASP A 158 -33.96 -22.80 -7.97
C ASP A 158 -33.58 -22.03 -6.69
N GLU A 159 -32.44 -22.37 -6.07
CA GLU A 159 -31.88 -21.65 -4.92
C GLU A 159 -31.57 -20.19 -5.29
N VAL A 160 -30.87 -19.95 -6.40
CA VAL A 160 -30.57 -18.58 -6.89
C VAL A 160 -31.85 -17.80 -7.17
N THR A 161 -32.85 -18.44 -7.80
CA THR A 161 -34.14 -17.79 -8.10
C THR A 161 -34.87 -17.41 -6.81
N SER A 162 -34.84 -18.27 -5.79
CA SER A 162 -35.39 -18.01 -4.46
C SER A 162 -34.67 -16.88 -3.73
N LEU A 163 -33.35 -16.75 -3.89
CA LEU A 163 -32.59 -15.63 -3.33
C LEU A 163 -32.93 -14.32 -4.03
N LEU A 164 -33.02 -14.33 -5.36
CA LEU A 164 -33.36 -13.15 -6.15
C LEU A 164 -34.79 -12.66 -5.85
N SER A 165 -35.76 -13.56 -5.61
CA SER A 165 -37.13 -13.14 -5.27
C SER A 165 -37.25 -12.41 -3.93
N GLN A 166 -36.28 -12.57 -3.03
CA GLN A 166 -36.21 -11.86 -1.75
C GLN A 166 -35.59 -10.47 -1.85
N LEU A 167 -35.13 -10.07 -3.05
CA LEU A 167 -34.48 -8.79 -3.29
C LEU A 167 -35.52 -7.65 -3.22
N ALA A 168 -35.43 -6.86 -2.15
CA ALA A 168 -36.11 -5.58 -2.04
C ALA A 168 -35.06 -4.46 -1.87
N LEU A 169 -35.40 -3.24 -2.32
CA LEU A 169 -34.51 -2.09 -2.14
C LEU A 169 -34.40 -1.70 -0.65
N ASN A 170 -35.51 -1.80 0.09
CA ASN A 170 -35.64 -1.42 1.49
C ASN A 170 -35.54 -2.59 2.49
N LEU A 171 -34.43 -3.34 2.46
CA LEU A 171 -34.21 -4.46 3.38
C LEU A 171 -33.62 -4.00 4.73
N PRO A 172 -34.05 -4.58 5.87
CA PRO A 172 -33.38 -4.40 7.16
C PRO A 172 -31.92 -4.90 7.15
N ASP A 173 -31.06 -4.31 7.98
CA ASP A 173 -29.61 -4.60 8.01
C ASP A 173 -29.29 -6.09 8.29
N ALA A 174 -30.03 -6.73 9.20
CA ALA A 174 -29.84 -8.15 9.52
C ALA A 174 -30.17 -9.05 8.31
N THR A 175 -31.30 -8.80 7.65
CA THR A 175 -31.71 -9.52 6.42
C THR A 175 -30.69 -9.29 5.31
N ARG A 176 -30.23 -8.05 5.18
CA ARG A 176 -29.24 -7.65 4.18
C ARG A 176 -27.92 -8.42 4.34
N ALA A 177 -27.42 -8.54 5.57
CA ALA A 177 -26.21 -9.32 5.85
C ALA A 177 -26.38 -10.82 5.51
N SER A 178 -27.52 -11.40 5.88
CA SER A 178 -27.84 -12.81 5.56
C SER A 178 -27.92 -13.06 4.05
N LEU A 179 -28.67 -12.24 3.31
CA LEU A 179 -28.80 -12.36 1.85
C LEU A 179 -27.46 -12.15 1.14
N SER A 180 -26.66 -11.16 1.57
CA SER A 180 -25.31 -10.94 1.04
C SER A 180 -24.44 -12.19 1.13
N GLN A 181 -24.45 -12.88 2.28
CA GLN A 181 -23.68 -14.11 2.46
C GLN A 181 -24.17 -15.24 1.54
N GLN A 182 -25.50 -15.40 1.42
CA GLN A 182 -26.10 -16.42 0.56
C GLN A 182 -25.79 -16.16 -0.92
N PHE A 183 -25.86 -14.90 -1.38
CA PHE A 183 -25.47 -14.55 -2.73
C PHE A 183 -23.97 -14.79 -3.01
N LEU A 184 -23.09 -14.56 -2.04
CA LEU A 184 -21.66 -14.86 -2.21
C LEU A 184 -21.44 -16.36 -2.44
N LEU A 185 -22.10 -17.21 -1.66
CA LEU A 185 -22.06 -18.66 -1.84
C LEU A 185 -22.65 -19.06 -3.21
N ALA A 186 -23.82 -18.54 -3.55
CA ALA A 186 -24.51 -18.86 -4.80
C ALA A 186 -23.73 -18.40 -6.04
N ARG A 187 -23.07 -17.25 -5.98
CA ARG A 187 -22.23 -16.71 -7.06
C ARG A 187 -21.10 -17.66 -7.44
N THR A 188 -20.47 -18.32 -6.46
CA THR A 188 -19.42 -19.31 -6.73
C THR A 188 -19.95 -20.60 -7.39
N ARG A 189 -21.24 -20.88 -7.23
CA ARG A 189 -21.91 -22.10 -7.73
C ARG A 189 -22.56 -21.92 -9.10
N CYS A 190 -22.77 -20.68 -9.59
CA CYS A 190 -23.48 -20.40 -10.84
C CYS A 190 -22.68 -19.50 -11.81
N PRO A 191 -21.68 -20.02 -12.55
CA PRO A 191 -20.84 -19.20 -13.44
C PRO A 191 -21.60 -18.55 -14.60
N ALA A 192 -22.62 -19.22 -15.16
CA ALA A 192 -23.32 -18.77 -16.37
C ALA A 192 -24.14 -17.48 -16.19
N LYS A 193 -24.63 -17.21 -14.98
CA LYS A 193 -25.42 -16.01 -14.63
C LYS A 193 -24.89 -15.31 -13.38
N GLY A 194 -23.63 -15.59 -13.03
CA GLY A 194 -22.98 -15.13 -11.80
C GLY A 194 -22.91 -13.61 -11.67
N GLU A 195 -23.04 -12.86 -12.78
CA GLU A 195 -23.06 -11.39 -12.76
C GLU A 195 -24.35 -10.81 -12.21
N LEU A 196 -25.51 -11.41 -12.53
CA LEU A 196 -26.79 -10.96 -11.96
C LEU A 196 -26.86 -11.26 -10.46
N VAL A 197 -26.33 -12.41 -10.04
CA VAL A 197 -26.14 -12.76 -8.63
C VAL A 197 -25.14 -11.82 -7.96
N GLY A 198 -24.05 -11.48 -8.66
CA GLY A 198 -23.05 -10.51 -8.22
C GLY A 198 -23.61 -9.10 -8.05
N PHE A 199 -24.51 -8.67 -8.93
CA PHE A 199 -25.25 -7.42 -8.77
C PHE A 199 -26.16 -7.47 -7.54
N ALA A 200 -26.96 -8.53 -7.37
CA ALA A 200 -27.87 -8.64 -6.23
C ALA A 200 -27.10 -8.62 -4.90
N TRP A 201 -25.95 -9.28 -4.87
CA TRP A 201 -25.00 -9.18 -3.76
C TRP A 201 -24.50 -7.76 -3.53
N LEU A 202 -24.08 -7.04 -4.58
CA LEU A 202 -23.65 -5.64 -4.45
C LEU A 202 -24.77 -4.77 -3.89
N LEU A 203 -25.95 -4.80 -4.49
CA LEU A 203 -27.11 -4.03 -4.04
C LEU A 203 -27.42 -4.31 -2.55
N THR A 204 -27.41 -5.58 -2.15
CA THR A 204 -27.64 -6.00 -0.76
C THR A 204 -26.40 -5.91 0.12
N SER A 205 -25.29 -5.29 -0.29
CA SER A 205 -24.12 -5.21 0.59
C SER A 205 -24.09 -3.95 1.47
N ARG A 206 -24.95 -2.97 1.20
CA ARG A 206 -25.02 -1.69 1.92
C ARG A 206 -26.44 -1.15 2.01
N THR A 207 -26.66 -0.19 2.89
CA THR A 207 -27.94 0.54 2.98
C THR A 207 -28.19 1.38 1.73
N GLU A 208 -29.46 1.73 1.47
CA GLU A 208 -29.82 2.62 0.36
C GLU A 208 -29.05 3.95 0.43
N LYS A 209 -28.96 4.55 1.62
CA LYS A 209 -28.24 5.79 1.85
C LYS A 209 -26.74 5.67 1.53
N ALA A 210 -26.11 4.56 1.90
CA ALA A 210 -24.71 4.29 1.58
C ALA A 210 -24.46 4.03 0.09
N TRP A 211 -25.49 3.58 -0.65
CA TRP A 211 -25.48 3.54 -2.10
C TRP A 211 -25.83 4.88 -2.74
N GLY A 212 -26.42 5.84 -2.01
CA GLY A 212 -26.98 7.07 -2.58
C GLY A 212 -28.33 6.85 -3.28
N LEU A 213 -29.03 5.77 -2.95
CA LEU A 213 -30.39 5.49 -3.43
C LEU A 213 -31.43 6.29 -2.64
N SER A 214 -31.13 6.64 -1.40
CA SER A 214 -31.88 7.63 -0.62
C SER A 214 -30.94 8.75 -0.17
N VAL A 215 -31.49 9.97 -0.04
CA VAL A 215 -30.80 11.15 0.48
C VAL A 215 -31.71 11.90 1.44
N ASP A 216 -31.12 12.61 2.39
CA ASP A 216 -31.88 13.62 3.13
C ASP A 216 -31.89 14.92 2.32
N ARG A 217 -33.01 15.62 2.35
CA ARG A 217 -33.21 16.87 1.63
C ARG A 217 -33.54 17.97 2.62
N VAL A 218 -32.85 19.09 2.47
CA VAL A 218 -33.14 20.34 3.15
C VAL A 218 -33.53 21.37 2.11
N ARG A 219 -34.71 21.99 2.25
CA ARG A 219 -35.06 23.19 1.50
C ARG A 219 -35.00 24.37 2.45
N ALA A 220 -34.25 25.39 2.07
CA ALA A 220 -34.14 26.63 2.82
C ALA A 220 -34.26 27.80 1.84
N ALA A 221 -35.33 28.59 1.99
CA ALA A 221 -35.74 29.59 1.00
C ALA A 221 -35.88 28.97 -0.41
N SER A 222 -35.30 29.59 -1.44
CA SER A 222 -35.37 29.12 -2.84
C SER A 222 -34.29 28.10 -3.22
N ARG A 223 -33.58 27.52 -2.24
CA ARG A 223 -32.48 26.57 -2.48
C ARG A 223 -32.80 25.21 -1.89
N GLU A 224 -32.48 24.17 -2.65
CA GLU A 224 -32.58 22.77 -2.23
C GLU A 224 -31.17 22.19 -2.09
N PHE A 225 -30.97 21.45 -1.01
CA PHE A 225 -29.74 20.76 -0.72
C PHE A 225 -30.02 19.30 -0.42
N THR A 226 -29.18 18.39 -0.92
CA THR A 226 -29.32 16.95 -0.74
C THR A 226 -28.03 16.36 -0.19
N GLY A 227 -28.14 15.44 0.77
CA GLY A 227 -26.98 14.94 1.50
C GLY A 227 -27.31 13.91 2.58
N SER A 228 -26.39 13.77 3.54
CA SER A 228 -26.62 13.01 4.77
C SER A 228 -26.84 13.97 5.93
N LEU A 229 -27.92 13.77 6.67
CA LEU A 229 -28.34 14.59 7.79
C LEU A 229 -27.87 14.00 9.12
N GLU A 230 -27.09 14.79 9.87
CA GLU A 230 -26.74 14.55 11.26
C GLU A 230 -27.70 15.37 12.15
N LEU A 231 -28.37 14.70 13.09
CA LEU A 231 -29.10 15.37 14.16
C LEU A 231 -28.18 15.42 15.39
N ASN A 232 -27.78 16.62 15.80
CA ASN A 232 -27.04 16.82 17.04
C ASN A 232 -27.95 17.52 18.05
N ALA A 233 -28.00 16.98 19.29
CA ALA A 233 -28.84 17.38 20.42
C ALA A 233 -29.82 18.55 20.15
N GLU A 234 -31.09 18.21 19.85
CA GLU A 234 -32.30 19.03 19.68
C GLU A 234 -32.29 20.30 18.80
N LYS A 235 -31.14 20.89 18.45
CA LYS A 235 -31.10 22.25 17.86
C LYS A 235 -30.21 22.40 16.63
N LEU A 236 -29.36 21.43 16.32
CA LEU A 236 -28.44 21.52 15.19
C LEU A 236 -28.67 20.38 14.19
N ILE A 237 -29.06 20.74 12.99
CA ILE A 237 -29.12 19.85 11.83
C ILE A 237 -27.89 20.14 10.98
N VAL A 238 -27.07 19.12 10.71
CA VAL A 238 -25.95 19.25 9.77
C VAL A 238 -26.25 18.40 8.55
N LEU A 239 -26.42 19.01 7.38
CA LEU A 239 -26.47 18.31 6.11
C LEU A 239 -25.10 18.40 5.44
N ARG A 240 -24.47 17.27 5.13
CA ARG A 240 -23.32 17.24 4.21
C ARG A 240 -23.81 17.02 2.80
N ALA A 241 -23.78 18.09 2.01
CA ALA A 241 -24.19 18.05 0.63
C ALA A 241 -23.25 17.17 -0.20
N MET A 242 -23.77 16.62 -1.30
CA MET A 242 -23.03 15.72 -2.20
C MET A 242 -21.76 16.34 -2.82
N ASP A 243 -21.69 17.67 -2.87
CA ASP A 243 -20.53 18.44 -3.33
C ASP A 243 -19.48 18.68 -2.22
N GLY A 244 -19.70 18.13 -1.02
CA GLY A 244 -18.84 18.27 0.15
C GLY A 244 -19.16 19.50 1.01
N GLN A 245 -20.12 20.35 0.64
CA GLN A 245 -20.49 21.50 1.46
C GLN A 245 -21.21 21.05 2.74
N LYS A 246 -20.80 21.62 3.87
CA LYS A 246 -21.50 21.45 5.15
C LYS A 246 -22.56 22.54 5.29
N ILE A 247 -23.79 22.14 5.54
CA ILE A 247 -24.92 23.03 5.81
C ILE A 247 -25.34 22.79 7.24
N GLN A 248 -25.33 23.84 8.05
CA GLN A 248 -25.72 23.79 9.44
C GLN A 248 -26.98 24.62 9.64
N LEU A 249 -28.02 24.01 10.19
CA LEU A 249 -29.26 24.66 10.59
C LEU A 249 -29.31 24.67 12.10
N GLU A 250 -29.32 25.87 12.68
CA GLU A 250 -29.43 26.08 14.12
C GLU A 250 -30.79 26.71 14.42
N LYS A 251 -31.60 26.08 15.27
CA LYS A 251 -32.91 26.63 15.64
C LYS A 251 -32.75 27.84 16.55
N THR A 252 -33.26 29.01 16.15
CA THR A 252 -33.17 30.26 16.92
C THR A 252 -34.42 30.48 17.81
N PRO A 253 -34.33 31.32 18.86
CA PRO A 253 -35.49 31.76 19.63
C PRO A 253 -36.43 32.56 18.70
N GLY A 254 -37.59 31.98 18.36
CA GLY A 254 -38.52 32.57 17.37
C GLY A 254 -39.01 31.60 16.30
N ASN A 255 -38.65 30.31 16.39
CA ASN A 255 -38.99 29.29 15.38
C ASN A 255 -38.35 29.54 13.99
N CYS A 256 -37.37 30.44 13.91
CA CYS A 256 -36.52 30.58 12.74
C CYS A 256 -35.34 29.60 12.80
N TRP A 257 -34.72 29.37 11.65
CA TRP A 257 -33.53 28.58 11.48
C TRP A 257 -32.40 29.46 10.97
N LYS A 258 -31.30 29.53 11.72
CA LYS A 258 -30.06 30.12 11.25
C LYS A 258 -29.37 29.11 10.34
N VAL A 259 -29.24 29.46 9.07
CA VAL A 259 -28.64 28.60 8.04
C VAL A 259 -27.20 29.04 7.80
N THR A 260 -26.25 28.14 7.94
CA THR A 260 -24.83 28.35 7.63
C THR A 260 -24.40 27.39 6.53
N ILE A 261 -23.85 27.91 5.43
CA ILE A 261 -23.37 27.14 4.29
C ILE A 261 -21.85 27.30 4.22
N GLY A 262 -21.12 26.22 4.48
CA GLY A 262 -19.67 26.26 4.67
C GLY A 262 -19.30 27.15 5.84
N THR A 263 -18.58 28.25 5.57
CA THR A 263 -18.19 29.25 6.57
C THR A 263 -19.07 30.50 6.58
N LYS A 264 -20.05 30.59 5.67
CA LYS A 264 -20.90 31.78 5.50
C LYS A 264 -22.27 31.55 6.10
N THR A 265 -22.68 32.42 7.03
CA THR A 265 -24.06 32.46 7.52
C THR A 265 -24.95 33.08 6.45
N ALA A 266 -25.92 32.31 5.96
CA ALA A 266 -26.86 32.74 4.92
C ALA A 266 -28.01 33.60 5.47
N GLY A 267 -28.22 33.60 6.80
CA GLY A 267 -29.23 34.39 7.51
C GLY A 267 -30.15 33.52 8.37
N GLU A 268 -31.12 34.15 9.02
CA GLU A 268 -32.24 33.47 9.67
C GLU A 268 -33.40 33.30 8.68
N MET A 269 -34.00 32.11 8.67
CA MET A 269 -35.05 31.73 7.73
C MET A 269 -36.21 31.08 8.49
N SER A 270 -37.45 31.50 8.22
CA SER A 270 -38.65 30.86 8.77
C SER A 270 -39.02 29.57 8.03
N ASP A 271 -38.67 29.48 6.74
CA ASP A 271 -39.17 28.46 5.83
C ASP A 271 -38.08 27.44 5.52
N VAL A 272 -37.85 26.53 6.48
CA VAL A 272 -36.92 25.41 6.31
C VAL A 272 -37.68 24.09 6.43
N THR A 273 -37.66 23.30 5.35
CA THR A 273 -38.20 21.94 5.36
C THR A 273 -37.07 20.92 5.32
N VAL A 274 -37.26 19.85 6.09
CA VAL A 274 -36.30 18.75 6.20
C VAL A 274 -37.05 17.45 5.90
N GLU A 275 -36.69 16.81 4.81
CA GLU A 275 -37.22 15.52 4.38
C GLU A 275 -36.11 14.47 4.56
N LYS A 276 -36.39 13.36 5.22
CA LYS A 276 -35.44 12.25 5.39
C LYS A 276 -35.70 11.15 4.37
N ASP A 277 -34.64 10.43 4.01
CA ASP A 277 -34.71 9.22 3.19
C ASP A 277 -35.51 9.39 1.87
N VAL A 278 -35.35 10.55 1.22
CA VAL A 278 -35.97 10.83 -0.08
C VAL A 278 -35.33 9.94 -1.14
N ALA A 279 -36.16 9.17 -1.85
CA ALA A 279 -35.72 8.35 -2.97
C ALA A 279 -35.09 9.21 -4.08
N THR A 280 -33.92 8.80 -4.55
CA THR A 280 -33.24 9.48 -5.67
C THR A 280 -33.78 8.99 -7.01
N ALA A 281 -33.49 9.73 -8.09
CA ALA A 281 -33.79 9.29 -9.45
C ALA A 281 -33.20 7.89 -9.76
N SER A 282 -32.06 7.56 -9.15
CA SER A 282 -31.45 6.24 -9.26
C SER A 282 -32.27 5.14 -8.58
N ALA A 283 -32.83 5.41 -7.39
CA ALA A 283 -33.75 4.47 -6.75
C ALA A 283 -35.02 4.28 -7.57
N THR A 284 -35.59 5.35 -8.13
CA THR A 284 -36.74 5.25 -9.04
C THR A 284 -36.41 4.43 -10.29
N ALA A 285 -35.22 4.61 -10.88
CA ALA A 285 -34.79 3.84 -12.05
C ALA A 285 -34.64 2.34 -11.74
N LEU A 286 -34.04 1.99 -10.60
CA LEU A 286 -33.93 0.59 -10.14
C LEU A 286 -35.30 -0.01 -9.86
N SER A 287 -36.15 0.69 -9.11
CA SER A 287 -37.51 0.23 -8.81
C SER A 287 -38.30 0.02 -10.10
N GLY A 288 -38.22 0.96 -11.05
CA GLY A 288 -38.89 0.85 -12.33
C GLY A 288 -38.39 -0.33 -13.18
N ASN A 289 -37.10 -0.67 -13.10
CA ASN A 289 -36.57 -1.88 -13.74
C ASN A 289 -37.09 -3.15 -13.06
N PHE A 290 -37.07 -3.24 -11.73
CA PHE A 290 -37.59 -4.40 -11.01
C PHE A 290 -39.08 -4.63 -11.22
N SER A 291 -39.86 -3.57 -11.46
CA SER A 291 -41.27 -3.71 -11.84
C SER A 291 -41.46 -4.31 -13.25
N ARG A 292 -40.56 -4.02 -14.20
CA ARG A 292 -40.66 -4.52 -15.58
C ARG A 292 -40.11 -5.93 -15.74
N LEU A 293 -38.96 -6.17 -15.12
CA LEU A 293 -38.29 -7.45 -15.14
C LEU A 293 -37.84 -7.80 -13.72
N PRO A 294 -38.72 -8.42 -12.92
CA PRO A 294 -38.42 -8.70 -11.52
C PRO A 294 -37.27 -9.69 -11.39
N PRO A 295 -36.47 -9.60 -10.31
CA PRO A 295 -35.33 -10.49 -10.06
C PRO A 295 -35.63 -11.98 -10.19
N SER A 296 -36.82 -12.43 -9.74
CA SER A 296 -37.29 -13.81 -9.87
C SER A 296 -37.39 -14.31 -11.32
N SER A 297 -37.48 -13.40 -12.28
CA SER A 297 -37.62 -13.68 -13.71
C SER A 297 -36.31 -13.53 -14.48
N TRP A 298 -35.26 -12.94 -13.89
CA TRP A 298 -33.98 -12.71 -14.57
C TRP A 298 -33.37 -13.99 -15.15
N MET A 299 -33.49 -15.09 -14.42
CA MET A 299 -32.93 -16.37 -14.85
C MET A 299 -33.72 -17.00 -16.01
N LYS A 300 -34.98 -16.59 -16.24
CA LYS A 300 -35.85 -17.17 -17.27
C LYS A 300 -36.06 -16.24 -18.46
N ALA A 301 -35.56 -15.01 -18.37
CA ALA A 301 -35.75 -13.99 -19.38
C ALA A 301 -34.99 -14.35 -20.67
N LYS A 302 -35.59 -13.96 -21.80
CA LYS A 302 -34.97 -14.13 -23.12
C LYS A 302 -33.89 -13.06 -23.32
N PRO A 303 -32.88 -13.32 -24.18
CA PRO A 303 -31.81 -12.37 -24.48
C PRO A 303 -32.30 -10.97 -24.87
N ALA A 304 -33.30 -10.90 -25.76
CA ALA A 304 -33.93 -9.64 -26.17
C ALA A 304 -34.50 -8.83 -24.99
N GLN A 305 -35.08 -9.49 -23.96
CA GLN A 305 -35.59 -8.80 -22.77
C GLN A 305 -34.45 -8.22 -21.92
N HIS A 306 -33.32 -8.94 -21.81
CA HIS A 306 -32.14 -8.41 -21.14
C HIS A 306 -31.56 -7.20 -21.88
N LEU A 307 -31.50 -7.23 -23.22
CA LEU A 307 -31.02 -6.09 -24.01
C LEU A 307 -31.97 -4.89 -23.92
N GLU A 308 -33.28 -5.11 -23.93
CA GLU A 308 -34.28 -4.07 -23.74
C GLU A 308 -34.09 -3.36 -22.38
N GLU A 309 -33.95 -4.12 -21.30
CA GLU A 309 -33.72 -3.55 -19.97
C GLU A 309 -32.35 -2.86 -19.85
N THR A 310 -31.32 -3.40 -20.51
CA THR A 310 -30.02 -2.73 -20.65
C THR A 310 -30.18 -1.36 -21.29
N GLY A 311 -30.92 -1.26 -22.40
CA GLY A 311 -31.20 -0.01 -23.10
C GLY A 311 -31.94 1.00 -22.23
N LYS A 312 -32.96 0.57 -21.48
CA LYS A 312 -33.72 1.44 -20.56
C LYS A 312 -32.86 1.97 -19.41
N LEU A 313 -32.06 1.09 -18.78
CA LEU A 313 -31.14 1.49 -17.70
C LEU A 313 -30.06 2.44 -18.24
N ALA A 314 -29.51 2.17 -19.43
CA ALA A 314 -28.58 3.07 -20.10
C ALA A 314 -29.22 4.43 -20.43
N GLY A 315 -30.50 4.46 -20.80
CA GLY A 315 -31.28 5.68 -20.97
C GLY A 315 -31.43 6.47 -19.66
N ALA A 316 -31.76 5.78 -18.56
CA ALA A 316 -31.86 6.39 -17.23
C ALA A 316 -30.52 6.99 -16.77
N LEU A 317 -29.39 6.38 -17.12
CA LEU A 317 -28.06 6.93 -16.85
C LEU A 317 -27.79 8.24 -17.61
N LYS A 318 -28.40 8.43 -18.79
CA LYS A 318 -28.26 9.68 -19.57
C LYS A 318 -29.11 10.81 -18.99
N THR A 319 -30.28 10.49 -18.44
CA THR A 319 -31.22 11.47 -17.87
C THR A 319 -30.93 11.79 -16.42
N ALA A 320 -30.28 10.88 -15.68
CA ALA A 320 -29.75 11.16 -14.37
C ALA A 320 -28.61 12.19 -14.49
N ALA A 321 -28.97 13.47 -14.40
CA ALA A 321 -28.03 14.59 -14.34
C ALA A 321 -27.26 14.56 -13.02
N VAL A 322 -26.43 13.54 -12.76
CA VAL A 322 -25.70 13.46 -11.49
C VAL A 322 -24.32 12.85 -11.66
N SER A 323 -23.36 13.61 -11.10
CA SER A 323 -21.99 13.31 -10.71
C SER A 323 -21.76 11.88 -10.20
N ALA A 324 -20.50 11.41 -10.30
CA ALA A 324 -19.97 10.14 -9.80
C ALA A 324 -20.45 9.74 -8.39
N SER A 325 -21.67 9.21 -8.31
CA SER A 325 -22.31 8.67 -7.11
C SER A 325 -22.33 7.15 -7.21
N THR A 326 -22.26 6.49 -6.06
CA THR A 326 -22.20 5.03 -5.97
C THR A 326 -23.44 4.35 -6.59
N ALA A 327 -24.60 5.03 -6.57
CA ALA A 327 -25.85 4.59 -7.20
C ALA A 327 -25.76 4.49 -8.72
N VAL A 328 -25.06 5.43 -9.37
CA VAL A 328 -24.83 5.43 -10.83
C VAL A 328 -24.00 4.21 -11.23
N VAL A 329 -22.97 3.89 -10.45
CA VAL A 329 -22.16 2.67 -10.67
C VAL A 329 -23.03 1.43 -10.53
N LEU A 330 -23.92 1.38 -9.53
CA LEU A 330 -24.81 0.25 -9.31
C LEU A 330 -25.78 0.01 -10.48
N ILE A 331 -26.43 1.07 -10.99
CA ILE A 331 -27.31 1.00 -12.17
C ILE A 331 -26.52 0.56 -13.40
N ARG A 332 -25.31 1.10 -13.59
CA ARG A 332 -24.43 0.75 -14.71
C ARG A 332 -24.01 -0.72 -14.67
N VAL A 333 -23.71 -1.24 -13.48
CA VAL A 333 -23.40 -2.66 -13.25
C VAL A 333 -24.61 -3.54 -13.56
N LEU A 334 -25.82 -3.14 -13.15
CA LEU A 334 -27.04 -3.87 -13.48
C LEU A 334 -27.25 -3.94 -15.00
N ALA A 335 -27.18 -2.78 -15.67
CA ALA A 335 -27.32 -2.70 -17.13
C ALA A 335 -26.30 -3.61 -17.82
N ALA A 336 -25.05 -3.56 -17.40
CA ALA A 336 -24.00 -4.40 -17.96
C ALA A 336 -24.20 -5.89 -17.64
N SER A 337 -24.75 -6.24 -16.47
CA SER A 337 -25.08 -7.63 -16.11
C SER A 337 -26.19 -8.19 -17.02
N HIS A 338 -27.20 -7.38 -17.35
CA HIS A 338 -28.20 -7.76 -18.35
C HIS A 338 -27.56 -7.92 -19.75
N ALA A 339 -26.69 -6.99 -20.18
CA ALA A 339 -25.98 -7.12 -21.44
C ALA A 339 -25.15 -8.42 -21.52
N LEU A 340 -24.45 -8.77 -20.42
CA LEU A 340 -23.68 -10.01 -20.34
C LEU A 340 -24.57 -11.26 -20.39
N ALA A 341 -25.75 -11.23 -19.78
CA ALA A 341 -26.70 -12.33 -19.88
C ALA A 341 -27.18 -12.58 -21.34
N ALA A 342 -27.14 -11.54 -22.18
CA ALA A 342 -27.45 -11.64 -23.61
C ALA A 342 -26.22 -11.87 -24.51
N LEU A 343 -24.99 -11.84 -23.97
CA LEU A 343 -23.75 -11.84 -24.77
C LEU A 343 -23.54 -13.10 -25.60
N VAL A 344 -23.93 -14.27 -25.10
CA VAL A 344 -23.75 -15.54 -25.83
C VAL A 344 -24.65 -15.62 -27.08
N PRO A 345 -25.98 -15.41 -26.98
CA PRO A 345 -26.86 -15.48 -28.14
C PRO A 345 -26.81 -14.23 -29.03
N GLU A 346 -26.48 -13.04 -28.49
CA GLU A 346 -26.50 -11.77 -29.22
C GLU A 346 -25.22 -10.93 -28.99
N PRO A 347 -24.05 -11.42 -29.44
CA PRO A 347 -22.75 -10.86 -29.04
C PRO A 347 -22.54 -9.40 -29.45
N GLU A 348 -22.91 -9.02 -30.67
CA GLU A 348 -22.61 -7.67 -31.16
C GLU A 348 -23.46 -6.59 -30.49
N ALA A 349 -24.76 -6.84 -30.28
CA ALA A 349 -25.65 -5.93 -29.57
C ALA A 349 -25.23 -5.78 -28.10
N ALA A 350 -24.96 -6.89 -27.41
CA ALA A 350 -24.48 -6.88 -26.03
C ALA A 350 -23.14 -6.12 -25.88
N LYS A 351 -22.16 -6.38 -26.76
CA LYS A 351 -20.87 -5.65 -26.78
C LYS A 351 -21.06 -4.16 -27.02
N ALA A 352 -21.95 -3.76 -27.93
CA ALA A 352 -22.25 -2.36 -28.19
C ALA A 352 -22.83 -1.68 -26.93
N HIS A 353 -23.73 -2.34 -26.22
CA HIS A 353 -24.25 -1.84 -24.95
C HIS A 353 -23.17 -1.73 -23.88
N LEU A 354 -22.32 -2.75 -23.69
CA LEU A 354 -21.22 -2.72 -22.71
C LEU A 354 -20.26 -1.56 -22.98
N LYS A 355 -19.85 -1.36 -24.23
CA LYS A 355 -19.03 -0.22 -24.65
C LYS A 355 -19.74 1.11 -24.39
N GLY A 356 -21.03 1.22 -24.73
CA GLY A 356 -21.84 2.40 -24.48
C GLY A 356 -22.02 2.73 -22.99
N LEU A 357 -21.90 1.72 -22.11
CA LEU A 357 -21.87 1.87 -20.66
C LEU A 357 -20.47 2.21 -20.11
N GLY A 358 -19.45 2.30 -20.96
CA GLY A 358 -18.07 2.63 -20.57
C GLY A 358 -17.21 1.44 -20.17
N PHE A 359 -17.64 0.21 -20.44
CA PHE A 359 -16.83 -0.98 -20.22
C PHE A 359 -15.91 -1.26 -21.41
N ALA A 360 -14.70 -1.72 -21.11
CA ALA A 360 -13.73 -2.20 -22.08
C ALA A 360 -13.44 -3.67 -21.84
N GLU A 361 -13.34 -4.43 -22.93
CA GLU A 361 -12.88 -5.82 -22.88
C GLU A 361 -11.36 -5.84 -22.68
N VAL A 362 -10.88 -6.50 -21.62
CA VAL A 362 -9.45 -6.50 -21.23
C VAL A 362 -8.77 -7.84 -21.49
N LYS A 363 -9.48 -8.95 -21.24
CA LYS A 363 -9.04 -10.34 -21.49
C LYS A 363 -10.27 -11.10 -21.99
N ALA A 364 -10.07 -12.16 -22.79
CA ALA A 364 -11.18 -12.91 -23.41
C ALA A 364 -12.30 -13.22 -22.40
N GLY A 365 -13.42 -12.48 -22.53
CA GLY A 365 -14.61 -12.63 -21.67
C GLY A 365 -14.69 -11.77 -20.39
N ARG A 366 -13.71 -10.90 -20.10
CA ARG A 366 -13.74 -9.94 -18.98
C ARG A 366 -13.90 -8.50 -19.46
N TRP A 367 -14.83 -7.80 -18.84
CA TRP A 367 -15.19 -6.42 -19.10
C TRP A 367 -14.91 -5.56 -17.88
N GLU A 368 -14.03 -4.58 -18.01
CA GLU A 368 -13.66 -3.66 -16.95
C GLU A 368 -14.32 -2.30 -17.16
N LEU A 369 -14.88 -1.73 -16.09
CA LEU A 369 -15.36 -0.35 -16.16
C LEU A 369 -14.15 0.58 -16.22
N THR A 370 -13.97 1.27 -17.36
CA THR A 370 -12.79 2.11 -17.61
C THR A 370 -12.56 3.17 -16.53
N SER A 371 -13.65 3.76 -16.01
CA SER A 371 -13.58 4.75 -14.93
C SER A 371 -13.10 4.19 -13.58
N GLU A 372 -13.11 2.86 -13.38
CA GLU A 372 -12.71 2.19 -12.14
C GLU A 372 -11.34 1.50 -12.25
N ASN A 373 -10.79 1.35 -13.45
CA ASN A 373 -9.52 0.65 -13.67
C ASN A 373 -8.37 1.30 -12.89
N THR A 374 -8.36 2.63 -12.77
CA THR A 374 -7.38 3.34 -11.96
C THR A 374 -7.42 2.92 -10.49
N LEU A 375 -8.60 2.80 -9.88
CA LEU A 375 -8.74 2.34 -8.50
C LEU A 375 -8.22 0.92 -8.33
N LEU A 376 -8.58 0.03 -9.25
CA LEU A 376 -8.10 -1.36 -9.26
C LEU A 376 -6.58 -1.45 -9.41
N THR A 377 -6.00 -0.57 -10.24
CA THR A 377 -4.55 -0.50 -10.42
C THR A 377 -3.87 -0.02 -9.13
N LEU A 378 -4.38 1.02 -8.48
CA LEU A 378 -3.86 1.48 -7.18
C LEU A 378 -3.98 0.40 -6.10
N GLY A 379 -5.10 -0.34 -6.06
CA GLY A 379 -5.28 -1.48 -5.17
C GLY A 379 -4.30 -2.62 -5.44
N LYS A 380 -4.08 -2.99 -6.71
CA LYS A 380 -3.07 -3.98 -7.10
C LYS A 380 -1.66 -3.56 -6.69
N ILE A 381 -1.33 -2.26 -6.82
CA ILE A 381 -0.06 -1.71 -6.34
C ILE A 381 0.10 -1.94 -4.84
N LEU A 382 -0.92 -1.57 -4.07
CA LEU A 382 -0.96 -1.76 -2.61
C LEU A 382 -0.81 -3.24 -2.21
N LEU A 383 -1.50 -4.15 -2.90
CA LEU A 383 -1.52 -5.59 -2.58
C LEU A 383 -0.27 -6.34 -3.04
N SER A 384 0.36 -5.90 -4.13
CA SER A 384 1.47 -6.64 -4.76
C SER A 384 2.65 -6.86 -3.83
N ARG A 385 2.79 -6.04 -2.77
CA ARG A 385 3.96 -5.98 -1.87
C ARG A 385 5.30 -5.93 -2.59
N GLN A 386 5.30 -5.66 -3.90
CA GLN A 386 6.52 -5.41 -4.64
C GLN A 386 7.09 -4.12 -4.08
N GLU A 387 8.36 -4.18 -3.66
CA GLU A 387 9.10 -3.01 -3.24
C GLU A 387 9.15 -2.04 -4.41
N ARG A 388 8.28 -1.03 -4.35
CA ARG A 388 8.34 0.12 -5.24
C ARG A 388 9.22 1.17 -4.60
N THR A 389 9.98 1.87 -5.41
CA THR A 389 10.81 2.97 -4.91
C THR A 389 9.91 4.09 -4.39
N ARG A 390 10.46 4.88 -3.47
CA ARG A 390 9.79 6.06 -2.93
C ARG A 390 9.35 7.01 -4.05
N GLU A 391 10.20 7.20 -5.06
CA GLU A 391 9.97 8.09 -6.19
C GLU A 391 8.78 7.62 -7.06
N GLU A 392 8.66 6.31 -7.29
CA GLU A 392 7.53 5.74 -8.03
C GLU A 392 6.21 5.96 -7.30
N ILE A 393 6.19 5.70 -5.99
CA ILE A 393 5.01 5.92 -5.15
C ILE A 393 4.61 7.40 -5.17
N LEU A 394 5.56 8.31 -4.97
CA LEU A 394 5.28 9.74 -4.99
C LEU A 394 4.76 10.22 -6.36
N LYS A 395 5.27 9.65 -7.46
CA LYS A 395 4.77 9.94 -8.82
C LYS A 395 3.34 9.46 -9.02
N ILE A 396 2.98 8.29 -8.51
CA ILE A 396 1.60 7.79 -8.58
C ILE A 396 0.67 8.67 -7.73
N VAL A 397 1.09 8.97 -6.50
CA VAL A 397 0.30 9.73 -5.54
C VAL A 397 0.05 11.16 -6.01
N SER A 398 1.05 11.81 -6.62
CA SER A 398 0.91 13.20 -7.08
C SER A 398 -0.13 13.38 -8.19
N VAL A 399 -0.34 12.37 -9.04
CA VAL A 399 -1.35 12.40 -10.11
C VAL A 399 -2.77 12.49 -9.54
N TYR A 400 -3.04 11.77 -8.44
CA TYR A 400 -4.38 11.65 -7.88
C TYR A 400 -4.59 12.44 -6.60
N ARG A 401 -3.55 13.13 -6.09
CA ARG A 401 -3.61 13.87 -4.83
C ARG A 401 -4.75 14.88 -4.82
N ASP A 402 -4.95 15.59 -5.91
CA ASP A 402 -5.93 16.68 -6.02
C ASP A 402 -7.19 16.28 -6.81
N ASP A 403 -7.43 14.99 -7.03
CA ASP A 403 -8.57 14.48 -7.81
C ASP A 403 -9.93 14.82 -7.16
N LYS A 404 -11.00 15.11 -7.91
CA LYS A 404 -12.32 15.42 -7.30
C LYS A 404 -13.03 14.19 -6.74
N ASP A 405 -12.64 12.98 -7.16
CA ASP A 405 -13.16 11.72 -6.63
C ASP A 405 -12.41 11.34 -5.34
N PHE A 406 -13.16 11.30 -4.23
CA PHE A 406 -12.67 10.84 -2.93
C PHE A 406 -11.97 9.49 -3.03
N ARG A 407 -12.50 8.56 -3.83
CA ARG A 407 -12.00 7.19 -3.93
C ARG A 407 -10.59 7.16 -4.49
N LEU A 408 -10.30 7.99 -5.49
CA LEU A 408 -8.98 8.10 -6.10
C LEU A 408 -7.98 8.75 -5.13
N ARG A 409 -8.37 9.84 -4.47
CA ARG A 409 -7.53 10.45 -3.42
C ARG A 409 -7.23 9.49 -2.29
N TYR A 410 -8.25 8.77 -1.84
CA TYR A 410 -8.15 7.80 -0.76
C TYR A 410 -7.26 6.61 -1.16
N ALA A 411 -7.42 6.09 -2.37
CA ALA A 411 -6.56 5.00 -2.85
C ALA A 411 -5.10 5.44 -3.03
N ALA A 412 -4.86 6.65 -3.52
CA ALA A 412 -3.51 7.23 -3.58
C ALA A 412 -2.92 7.45 -2.18
N MET A 413 -3.71 7.96 -1.23
CA MET A 413 -3.33 8.10 0.17
C MET A 413 -2.96 6.74 0.78
N ALA A 414 -3.74 5.69 0.53
CA ALA A 414 -3.45 4.33 0.96
C ALA A 414 -2.12 3.82 0.39
N VAL A 415 -1.87 3.99 -0.91
CA VAL A 415 -0.59 3.62 -1.53
C VAL A 415 0.57 4.39 -0.88
N ARG A 416 0.40 5.67 -0.54
CA ARG A 416 1.44 6.45 0.16
C ARG A 416 1.69 5.91 1.57
N LEU A 417 0.62 5.60 2.30
CA LEU A 417 0.67 5.13 3.68
C LEU A 417 1.44 3.81 3.80
N TRP A 418 1.33 2.93 2.80
CA TRP A 418 2.07 1.67 2.69
C TRP A 418 3.44 1.77 2.02
N GLY A 419 3.86 2.97 1.60
CA GLY A 419 5.19 3.20 1.07
C GLY A 419 6.28 3.18 2.14
N PRO A 420 7.56 3.14 1.73
CA PRO A 420 8.68 3.21 2.66
C PRO A 420 8.66 4.52 3.47
N LEU A 421 9.10 4.41 4.72
CA LEU A 421 9.26 5.50 5.69
C LEU A 421 10.71 5.54 6.12
N ASP A 422 11.54 6.18 5.29
CA ASP A 422 12.99 6.21 5.47
C ASP A 422 13.44 7.53 6.09
N LYS A 423 12.63 8.58 5.96
CA LYS A 423 12.97 9.95 6.35
C LYS A 423 11.82 10.66 7.05
N LYS A 424 12.14 11.71 7.82
CA LYS A 424 11.14 12.51 8.55
C LYS A 424 10.13 13.18 7.62
N GLU A 425 10.57 13.57 6.43
CA GLU A 425 9.75 14.17 5.39
C GLU A 425 8.65 13.21 4.90
N ASP A 426 8.86 11.90 5.05
CA ASP A 426 7.88 10.88 4.62
C ASP A 426 6.60 10.92 5.47
N VAL A 427 6.72 11.21 6.76
CA VAL A 427 5.56 11.39 7.65
C VAL A 427 4.77 12.64 7.27
N GLN A 428 5.47 13.73 6.90
CA GLN A 428 4.82 14.94 6.41
C GLN A 428 4.09 14.69 5.08
N ASP A 429 4.67 13.90 4.19
CA ASP A 429 4.04 13.54 2.92
C ASP A 429 2.81 12.63 3.12
N ILE A 430 2.85 11.71 4.10
CA ILE A 430 1.65 10.97 4.51
C ILE A 430 0.56 11.93 4.97
N LEU A 431 0.87 12.86 5.88
CA LEU A 431 -0.12 13.81 6.37
C LEU A 431 -0.72 14.65 5.26
N LYS A 432 0.10 15.18 4.35
CA LYS A 432 -0.39 15.91 3.17
C LYS A 432 -1.33 15.06 2.32
N SER A 433 -1.03 13.78 2.14
CA SER A 433 -1.90 12.85 1.40
C SER A 433 -3.22 12.60 2.13
N ILE A 434 -3.21 12.40 3.45
CA ILE A 434 -4.43 12.22 4.25
C ILE A 434 -5.25 13.52 4.27
N GLU A 435 -4.62 14.69 4.44
CA GLU A 435 -5.27 16.01 4.36
C GLU A 435 -5.84 16.30 2.98
N SER A 436 -5.23 15.77 1.91
CA SER A 436 -5.81 15.90 0.59
C SER A 436 -7.06 15.04 0.42
N ALA A 437 -7.04 13.81 0.93
CA ALA A 437 -8.21 12.93 0.95
C ALA A 437 -9.35 13.53 1.80
N SER A 438 -9.03 14.17 2.94
CA SER A 438 -10.04 14.78 3.83
C SER A 438 -10.82 15.90 3.15
N LYS A 439 -10.21 16.63 2.22
CA LYS A 439 -10.88 17.67 1.42
C LYS A 439 -11.90 17.14 0.42
N ALA A 440 -11.88 15.83 0.10
CA ALA A 440 -12.80 15.22 -0.85
C ALA A 440 -13.89 14.36 -0.19
N VAL A 441 -13.87 14.23 1.13
CA VAL A 441 -14.86 13.48 1.92
C VAL A 441 -16.28 13.97 1.66
N ARG A 442 -17.22 13.04 1.53
CA ARG A 442 -18.64 13.32 1.24
C ARG A 442 -19.60 12.78 2.31
N SER A 443 -19.13 11.91 3.20
CA SER A 443 -19.94 11.32 4.27
C SER A 443 -19.25 11.38 5.63
N ASP A 444 -20.03 11.18 6.69
CA ASP A 444 -19.53 11.24 8.07
C ASP A 444 -18.63 10.04 8.38
N ALA A 445 -18.96 8.87 7.81
CA ALA A 445 -18.13 7.69 7.91
C ALA A 445 -16.75 7.92 7.27
N GLU A 446 -16.72 8.57 6.10
CA GLU A 446 -15.47 8.98 5.44
C GLU A 446 -14.72 10.03 6.26
N ALA A 447 -15.42 11.04 6.80
CA ALA A 447 -14.82 12.08 7.63
C ALA A 447 -14.19 11.50 8.90
N ALA A 448 -14.94 10.67 9.62
CA ALA A 448 -14.50 10.01 10.85
C ALA A 448 -13.30 9.11 10.58
N HIS A 449 -13.34 8.32 9.49
CA HIS A 449 -12.24 7.46 9.10
C HIS A 449 -10.96 8.25 8.78
N VAL A 450 -11.07 9.28 7.92
CA VAL A 450 -9.90 10.07 7.50
C VAL A 450 -9.36 10.92 8.64
N ASN A 451 -10.22 11.48 9.50
CA ASN A 451 -9.77 12.22 10.69
C ASN A 451 -9.07 11.30 11.69
N ALA A 452 -9.57 10.08 11.91
CA ALA A 452 -8.89 9.11 12.74
C ALA A 452 -7.49 8.74 12.20
N LEU A 453 -7.33 8.65 10.87
CA LEU A 453 -6.01 8.49 10.25
C LEU A 453 -5.12 9.73 10.43
N LEU A 454 -5.68 10.94 10.31
CA LEU A 454 -4.94 12.19 10.56
C LEU A 454 -4.44 12.26 11.98
N ASP A 455 -5.30 11.98 12.96
CA ASP A 455 -4.95 12.05 14.38
C ASP A 455 -3.87 11.01 14.72
N ALA A 456 -4.01 9.78 14.22
CA ALA A 456 -3.00 8.74 14.36
C ALA A 456 -1.66 9.15 13.72
N ALA A 457 -1.66 9.73 12.52
CA ALA A 457 -0.43 10.18 11.87
C ALA A 457 0.20 11.41 12.55
N ARG A 458 -0.62 12.34 13.09
CA ARG A 458 -0.15 13.54 13.81
C ARG A 458 0.55 13.20 15.12
N ALA A 459 0.18 12.11 15.78
CA ALA A 459 0.86 11.62 16.97
C ALA A 459 2.35 11.31 16.72
N PHE A 460 2.74 11.10 15.46
CA PHE A 460 4.12 10.83 15.04
C PHE A 460 4.74 12.00 14.26
N MET A 461 4.28 13.23 14.46
CA MET A 461 4.97 14.38 13.90
C MET A 461 6.26 14.68 14.66
N PRO A 462 7.37 14.99 13.96
CA PRO A 462 8.55 15.49 14.65
C PRO A 462 8.20 16.79 15.38
N CYS A 463 8.65 16.92 16.62
CA CYS A 463 8.40 18.11 17.44
C CYS A 463 8.82 19.38 16.68
N SER A 464 7.95 20.39 16.67
CA SER A 464 8.17 21.66 15.98
C SER A 464 9.39 22.43 16.52
N ASN A 465 9.70 22.26 17.81
CA ASN A 465 10.83 22.95 18.46
C ASN A 465 12.17 22.32 18.06
N CYS A 466 12.36 21.02 18.29
CA CYS A 466 13.63 20.33 18.03
C CYS A 466 13.72 19.68 16.64
N LYS A 467 12.67 19.77 15.82
CA LYS A 467 12.55 19.11 14.51
C LYS A 467 12.81 17.59 14.59
N GLY A 468 12.42 17.00 15.72
CA GLY A 468 12.61 15.59 16.04
C GLY A 468 14.06 15.18 16.31
N VAL A 469 14.98 16.10 16.59
CA VAL A 469 16.35 15.70 17.01
C VAL A 469 16.35 15.21 18.48
N GLY A 470 15.40 15.70 19.28
CA GLY A 470 15.31 15.39 20.71
C GLY A 470 16.05 16.40 21.58
N ASP A 471 16.91 17.23 20.98
CA ASP A 471 17.69 18.26 21.66
C ASP A 471 17.55 19.64 20.99
N LEU A 472 17.90 20.69 21.73
CA LEU A 472 17.92 22.07 21.29
C LEU A 472 19.30 22.67 21.54
N PRO A 473 19.74 23.65 20.73
CA PRO A 473 20.94 24.42 21.04
C PRO A 473 20.79 25.05 22.43
N CYS A 474 21.76 24.84 23.32
CA CYS A 474 21.73 25.40 24.66
C CYS A 474 21.63 26.93 24.58
N PRO A 475 20.62 27.56 25.21
CA PRO A 475 20.42 29.01 25.10
C PRO A 475 21.59 29.80 25.70
N LYS A 476 22.27 29.25 26.70
CA LYS A 476 23.39 29.90 27.41
C LYS A 476 24.66 29.96 26.55
N CYS A 477 25.07 28.83 25.95
CA CYS A 477 26.28 28.78 25.12
C CYS A 477 26.02 28.85 23.60
N LYS A 478 24.75 28.98 23.19
CA LYS A 478 24.30 29.05 21.78
C LYS A 478 24.82 27.89 20.92
N GLY A 479 24.80 26.66 21.45
CA GLY A 479 25.25 25.48 20.70
C GLY A 479 26.74 25.14 20.82
N LYS A 480 27.56 25.98 21.46
CA LYS A 480 29.03 25.81 21.45
C LYS A 480 29.58 24.84 22.49
N GLY A 481 28.77 24.48 23.50
CA GLY A 481 29.17 23.68 24.66
C GLY A 481 30.14 24.37 25.61
N ARG A 482 30.59 25.58 25.25
CA ARG A 482 31.53 26.38 26.03
C ARG A 482 31.10 27.83 26.02
N LEU A 483 31.27 28.49 27.15
CA LEU A 483 31.08 29.92 27.28
C LEU A 483 32.42 30.60 26.99
N ILE A 484 32.39 31.59 26.10
CA ILE A 484 33.55 32.42 25.78
C ILE A 484 33.30 33.76 26.47
N ALA A 485 34.05 34.02 27.53
CA ALA A 485 34.02 35.30 28.24
C ALA A 485 35.34 36.04 28.00
N SER A 486 35.26 37.36 27.89
CA SER A 486 36.46 38.20 27.89
C SER A 486 37.19 38.03 29.22
N CYS A 487 38.51 37.93 29.16
CA CYS A 487 39.32 37.84 30.37
C CYS A 487 39.26 39.18 31.12
N ASN A 488 38.54 39.21 32.24
CA ASN A 488 38.40 40.40 33.10
C ASN A 488 39.76 41.04 33.42
N PRO A 489 40.81 40.30 33.83
CA PRO A 489 42.09 40.91 34.13
C PRO A 489 42.80 41.63 32.97
N CYS A 490 42.48 41.33 31.72
CA CYS A 490 43.07 41.99 30.54
C CYS A 490 42.03 42.61 29.60
N ASN A 491 40.78 42.75 30.03
CA ASN A 491 39.66 43.28 29.25
C ASN A 491 39.52 42.71 27.82
N GLY A 492 39.87 41.44 27.61
CA GLY A 492 39.78 40.83 26.27
C GLY A 492 41.05 40.95 25.41
N HIS A 493 42.04 41.73 25.81
CA HIS A 493 43.20 42.04 24.95
C HIS A 493 44.24 40.92 24.87
N GLY A 494 44.27 40.01 25.85
CA GLY A 494 45.30 38.98 25.95
C GLY A 494 46.60 39.46 26.59
N PHE A 495 46.72 40.75 26.87
CA PHE A 495 47.85 41.36 27.56
C PHE A 495 47.38 42.46 28.49
N ARG A 496 48.14 42.75 29.55
CA ARG A 496 47.88 43.86 30.47
C ARG A 496 48.83 45.01 30.16
N PHE A 497 48.31 46.24 30.21
CA PHE A 497 49.12 47.45 30.12
C PHE A 497 49.82 47.69 31.45
N GLN A 498 51.15 47.70 31.44
CA GLN A 498 51.96 48.02 32.60
C GLN A 498 52.67 49.36 32.33
N PRO A 499 52.81 50.26 33.31
CA PRO A 499 53.52 51.52 33.11
C PRO A 499 55.00 51.25 32.78
N GLY A 500 55.38 51.40 31.52
CA GLY A 500 56.72 51.11 30.97
C GLY A 500 56.69 50.67 29.50
N PRO A 501 57.84 50.43 28.84
CA PRO A 501 57.87 49.96 27.45
C PRO A 501 57.55 48.47 27.38
N GLY A 502 56.30 48.12 27.08
CA GLY A 502 55.91 46.76 26.67
C GLY A 502 54.57 46.26 27.23
N ASN A 503 53.92 45.39 26.47
CA ASN A 503 52.71 44.68 26.90
C ASN A 503 53.10 43.33 27.51
N VAL A 504 52.61 43.03 28.72
CA VAL A 504 52.84 41.72 29.36
C VAL A 504 51.69 40.78 29.04
N VAL A 505 51.99 39.59 28.53
CA VAL A 505 51.00 38.53 28.26
C VAL A 505 50.19 38.26 29.53
N CYS A 506 48.86 38.30 29.42
CA CYS A 506 48.00 38.06 30.56
C CYS A 506 48.16 36.61 31.03
N GLY A 507 48.76 36.44 32.21
CA GLY A 507 49.06 35.13 32.79
C GLY A 507 47.83 34.28 33.03
N ASP A 508 46.68 34.91 33.34
CA ASP A 508 45.47 34.16 33.61
C ASP A 508 44.92 33.53 32.33
N CYS A 509 44.70 34.30 31.25
CA CYS A 509 44.18 33.71 30.00
C CYS A 509 45.27 33.10 29.08
N GLY A 510 46.54 33.18 29.49
CA GLY A 510 47.70 32.73 28.71
C GLY A 510 47.82 33.42 27.36
N GLY A 511 47.49 34.71 27.27
CA GLY A 511 47.62 35.49 26.02
C GLY A 511 46.42 35.49 25.08
N ARG A 512 45.39 34.67 25.33
CA ARG A 512 44.25 34.50 24.40
C ARG A 512 43.18 35.58 24.48
N GLY A 513 43.22 36.42 25.50
CA GLY A 513 42.21 37.45 25.77
C GLY A 513 40.84 36.93 26.23
N THR A 514 40.59 35.62 26.14
CA THR A 514 39.31 35.01 26.50
C THR A 514 39.51 33.76 27.35
N TRP A 515 38.51 33.45 28.18
CA TRP A 515 38.40 32.19 28.89
C TRP A 515 37.36 31.29 28.25
N ARG A 516 37.60 29.98 28.33
CA ARG A 516 36.68 28.96 27.87
C ARG A 516 36.31 28.09 29.05
N GLU A 517 35.08 28.20 29.51
CA GLU A 517 34.53 27.29 30.51
C GLU A 517 33.49 26.38 29.84
N ASN A 518 33.41 25.14 30.29
CA ASN A 518 32.33 24.26 29.89
C ASN A 518 31.00 24.86 30.36
N CYS A 519 30.00 24.82 29.50
CA CYS A 519 28.68 25.31 29.89
C CYS A 519 28.10 24.40 30.97
N ASP A 520 27.86 24.94 32.15
CA ASP A 520 27.22 24.25 33.29
C ASP A 520 25.85 23.65 32.95
N GLN A 521 25.10 24.26 32.04
CA GLN A 521 23.79 23.78 31.60
C GLN A 521 23.84 22.70 30.51
N CYS A 522 24.99 22.45 29.88
CA CYS A 522 25.07 21.43 28.83
C CYS A 522 26.49 20.92 28.60
N CYS A 523 26.65 19.61 28.40
CA CYS A 523 27.97 19.03 28.15
C CYS A 523 28.48 19.28 26.71
N GLN A 524 27.59 19.34 25.71
CA GLN A 524 27.96 19.39 24.28
C GLN A 524 27.31 20.54 23.51
N GLY A 525 26.85 21.57 24.21
CA GLY A 525 26.17 22.70 23.58
C GLY A 525 24.70 22.45 23.29
N ARG A 526 24.16 21.30 23.70
CA ARG A 526 22.77 20.92 23.49
C ARG A 526 22.10 20.57 24.80
N VAL A 527 20.82 20.91 24.90
CA VAL A 527 19.94 20.57 26.02
C VAL A 527 18.78 19.74 25.51
N ASP A 528 18.25 18.83 26.31
CA ASP A 528 17.10 18.04 25.92
C ASP A 528 15.91 18.96 25.62
N CYS A 529 15.16 18.64 24.56
CA CYS A 529 13.97 19.38 24.20
C CYS A 529 12.91 19.14 25.29
N PRO A 530 12.41 20.16 25.99
CA PRO A 530 11.44 19.95 27.08
C PRO A 530 10.09 19.39 26.60
N ALA A 531 9.83 19.44 25.29
CA ALA A 531 8.65 18.86 24.67
C ALA A 531 8.87 17.42 24.15
N CYS A 532 10.09 16.87 24.27
CA CYS A 532 10.41 15.52 23.80
C CYS A 532 11.18 14.76 24.86
N GLU A 533 10.67 13.61 25.29
CA GLU A 533 11.41 12.71 26.17
C GLU A 533 12.46 11.89 25.41
N THR A 534 12.27 11.69 24.09
CA THR A 534 13.18 10.90 23.26
C THR A 534 13.38 11.51 21.86
N PRO A 535 14.51 11.21 21.19
CA PRO A 535 14.68 11.50 19.76
C PRO A 535 13.54 10.94 18.93
N PHE A 536 13.23 11.60 17.81
CA PHE A 536 12.19 11.14 16.91
C PHE A 536 12.53 9.78 16.31
N ALA A 537 11.65 8.81 16.54
CA ALA A 537 11.63 7.55 15.83
C ALA A 537 10.60 7.61 14.70
N LEU A 538 10.95 7.11 13.52
CA LEU A 538 10.00 6.95 12.43
C LEU A 538 8.90 5.97 12.86
N PRO A 539 7.62 6.31 12.67
CA PRO A 539 6.55 5.39 13.02
C PRO A 539 6.61 4.15 12.13
N GLN A 540 6.35 3.00 12.73
CA GLN A 540 5.95 1.83 11.98
C GLN A 540 4.51 2.04 11.50
N LEU A 541 4.22 1.62 10.28
CA LEU A 541 2.88 1.73 9.68
C LEU A 541 1.76 1.22 10.61
N ARG A 542 2.00 0.09 11.30
CA ARG A 542 1.09 -0.51 12.27
C ARG A 542 0.76 0.36 13.49
N GLN A 543 1.46 1.48 13.69
CA GLN A 543 1.17 2.46 14.74
C GLN A 543 0.21 3.56 14.25
N ILE A 544 0.05 3.72 12.93
CA ILE A 544 -0.90 4.65 12.32
C ILE A 544 -2.20 3.90 11.99
N CYS A 545 -2.07 2.76 11.32
CA CYS A 545 -3.20 1.92 10.92
C CYS A 545 -2.81 0.45 10.77
N SER A 546 -3.78 -0.43 10.94
CA SER A 546 -3.71 -1.82 10.48
C SER A 546 -4.52 -2.00 9.20
N ASN A 547 -4.36 -3.17 8.58
CA ASN A 547 -5.24 -3.60 7.51
C ASN A 547 -5.85 -4.97 7.76
N LYS A 548 -7.01 -5.20 7.15
CA LYS A 548 -7.62 -6.53 7.03
C LYS A 548 -8.01 -6.75 5.58
N SER A 549 -7.89 -7.98 5.10
CA SER A 549 -8.42 -8.35 3.79
C SER A 549 -9.91 -7.99 3.74
N CYS A 550 -10.31 -7.33 2.66
CA CYS A 550 -11.70 -6.93 2.50
C CYS A 550 -12.56 -8.19 2.38
N PRO A 551 -13.52 -8.41 3.31
CA PRO A 551 -14.34 -9.62 3.31
C PRO A 551 -15.31 -9.66 2.12
N MET A 552 -15.57 -8.51 1.49
CA MET A 552 -16.45 -8.43 0.31
C MET A 552 -15.76 -9.00 -0.93
N CYS A 553 -14.56 -8.54 -1.26
CA CYS A 553 -13.83 -9.02 -2.44
C CYS A 553 -12.78 -10.10 -2.11
N SER A 554 -12.77 -10.61 -0.88
CA SER A 554 -11.78 -11.56 -0.39
C SER A 554 -10.33 -11.15 -0.67
N GLY A 555 -10.03 -9.86 -0.58
CA GLY A 555 -8.69 -9.34 -0.84
C GLY A 555 -8.37 -8.92 -2.28
N SER A 556 -9.23 -9.21 -3.27
CA SER A 556 -8.89 -8.94 -4.69
C SER A 556 -8.95 -7.46 -5.08
N GLY A 557 -9.73 -6.66 -4.35
CA GLY A 557 -10.05 -5.28 -4.71
C GLY A 557 -11.11 -5.15 -5.81
N GLU A 558 -11.48 -6.25 -6.47
CA GLU A 558 -12.44 -6.27 -7.56
C GLU A 558 -13.66 -7.13 -7.25
N VAL A 559 -14.80 -6.76 -7.82
CA VAL A 559 -16.05 -7.53 -7.76
C VAL A 559 -16.54 -7.86 -9.17
N GLY A 560 -17.32 -8.94 -9.27
CA GLY A 560 -17.74 -9.59 -10.53
C GLY A 560 -16.68 -10.53 -11.14
N VAL A 561 -17.11 -11.43 -12.02
CA VAL A 561 -16.24 -12.45 -12.67
C VAL A 561 -15.94 -12.00 -14.09
N SER A 562 -17.00 -11.82 -14.88
CA SER A 562 -17.00 -11.27 -16.23
C SER A 562 -17.14 -9.75 -16.23
N LEU A 563 -17.82 -9.16 -15.24
CA LEU A 563 -17.93 -7.70 -15.10
C LEU A 563 -17.09 -7.20 -13.93
N VAL A 564 -15.96 -6.59 -14.23
CA VAL A 564 -14.97 -6.21 -13.22
C VAL A 564 -15.15 -4.74 -12.89
N ILE A 565 -15.43 -4.45 -11.62
CA ILE A 565 -15.44 -3.09 -11.07
C ILE A 565 -14.68 -3.06 -9.74
N ALA A 566 -14.30 -1.86 -9.29
CA ALA A 566 -13.71 -1.70 -7.97
C ALA A 566 -14.70 -2.13 -6.88
N CYS A 567 -14.21 -2.90 -5.92
CA CYS A 567 -15.00 -3.31 -4.77
C CYS A 567 -15.45 -2.06 -4.01
N PRO A 568 -16.76 -1.83 -3.87
CA PRO A 568 -17.28 -0.60 -3.26
C PRO A 568 -16.86 -0.50 -1.79
N ARG A 569 -16.74 -1.63 -1.08
CA ARG A 569 -16.38 -1.68 0.34
C ARG A 569 -14.95 -1.25 0.66
N CYS A 570 -13.97 -1.73 -0.10
CA CYS A 570 -12.58 -1.31 0.06
C CYS A 570 -12.14 -0.26 -0.96
N LEU A 571 -13.07 0.31 -1.73
CA LEU A 571 -12.80 1.29 -2.78
C LEU A 571 -11.73 0.82 -3.79
N GLY A 572 -11.74 -0.46 -4.14
CA GLY A 572 -10.77 -1.04 -5.07
C GLY A 572 -9.46 -1.52 -4.44
N LEU A 573 -9.23 -1.28 -3.14
CA LEU A 573 -7.93 -1.55 -2.50
C LEU A 573 -7.64 -3.01 -2.18
N GLY A 574 -8.69 -3.84 -2.10
CA GLY A 574 -8.61 -5.21 -1.60
C GLY A 574 -8.42 -5.32 -0.09
N VAL A 575 -8.02 -4.26 0.59
CA VAL A 575 -7.90 -4.21 2.05
C VAL A 575 -8.77 -3.11 2.65
N LEU A 576 -9.21 -3.33 3.88
CA LEU A 576 -9.78 -2.30 4.75
C LEU A 576 -8.65 -1.69 5.57
N ILE A 577 -8.53 -0.37 5.53
CA ILE A 577 -7.61 0.38 6.39
C ILE A 577 -8.35 0.64 7.70
N ILE A 578 -7.71 0.31 8.82
CA ILE A 578 -8.28 0.43 10.16
C ILE A 578 -7.39 1.39 10.95
N PRO A 579 -7.85 2.60 11.30
CA PRO A 579 -7.08 3.53 12.11
C PRO A 579 -6.84 2.95 13.51
N GLU A 580 -5.59 2.93 13.99
CA GLU A 580 -5.27 2.30 15.29
C GLU A 580 -5.92 3.05 16.48
N GLY A 581 -5.98 4.38 16.41
CA GLY A 581 -6.62 5.20 17.45
C GLY A 581 -8.16 5.14 17.47
N ALA A 582 -8.79 4.62 16.41
CA ALA A 582 -10.24 4.54 16.30
C ALA A 582 -10.68 3.37 15.41
N PRO A 583 -10.57 2.12 15.88
CA PRO A 583 -10.83 0.92 15.05
C PRO A 583 -12.29 0.76 14.60
N LYS A 584 -13.21 1.55 15.14
CA LYS A 584 -14.61 1.61 14.69
C LYS A 584 -14.82 2.55 13.50
N ALA A 585 -13.89 3.47 13.24
CA ALA A 585 -13.95 4.42 12.14
C ALA A 585 -13.39 3.76 10.87
N VAL A 586 -14.01 2.68 10.40
CA VAL A 586 -13.62 1.98 9.16
C VAL A 586 -14.61 2.36 8.07
N LEU A 587 -14.12 2.57 6.84
CA LEU A 587 -15.01 2.79 5.70
C LEU A 587 -15.93 1.56 5.49
N PRO A 588 -17.24 1.77 5.28
CA PRO A 588 -18.23 0.69 5.22
C PRO A 588 -18.02 -0.30 4.07
#